data_AF-A0A7S0X1W6-F1
#
_entry.id   AF-A0A7S0X1W6-F1
#
_cell.length_a   1.000
_cell.length_b   1.000
_cell.length_c   1.000
_cell.angle_alpha   90.00
_cell.angle_beta   90.00
_cell.angle_gamma   90.00
#
_symmetry.space_group_name_H-M   'P 1'
#
loop_
_entity.id
_entity.type
_entity.pdbx_description
1 polymer ?
#
loop_
_entity_poly.entity_id
_entity_poly.type
_entity_poly.pdbx_seq_one_letter_code
_entity_poly.pdbx_strand_id
1 'polypeptide(L)'
;PAAACSIVKLLINKGADVNQPTTTAQENPPLMMASRQGHSTVVEMLLAHGANPNIGTLDAGTTPLHVAADKGHVEIVEMLINKGADVDQRSTTAQGNTPLMVACDYGYSTVVEML
;
A
#
# COMPACT_ATOMS: atom_id res chain seq x y z
N PRO A 1 10.65 13.84 0.85
CA PRO A 1 10.97 15.28 1.01
C PRO A 1 9.81 16.17 0.51
N ALA A 2 9.58 17.33 1.13
CA ALA A 2 8.37 18.16 1.02
C ALA A 2 7.87 18.44 -0.42
N ALA A 3 8.75 18.44 -1.42
CA ALA A 3 8.37 18.61 -2.82
C ALA A 3 7.43 17.51 -3.37
N ALA A 4 7.65 16.25 -3.00
CA ALA A 4 6.80 15.13 -3.45
C ALA A 4 5.37 15.27 -2.89
N CYS A 5 5.25 15.68 -1.63
CA CYS A 5 3.97 15.95 -0.98
C CYS A 5 3.20 17.11 -1.63
N SER A 6 3.90 18.16 -2.09
CA SER A 6 3.27 19.28 -2.80
C SER A 6 2.70 18.88 -4.15
N ILE A 7 3.39 18.02 -4.90
CA ILE A 7 2.94 17.56 -6.22
C ILE A 7 1.72 16.65 -6.09
N VAL A 8 1.72 15.70 -5.13
CA VAL A 8 0.58 14.81 -4.92
C VAL A 8 -0.68 15.59 -4.53
N LYS A 9 -0.59 16.55 -3.61
CA LYS A 9 -1.72 17.45 -3.27
C LYS A 9 -2.22 18.22 -4.48
N LEU A 10 -1.31 18.77 -5.29
CA LEU A 10 -1.67 19.53 -6.49
C LEU A 10 -2.45 18.67 -7.49
N LEU A 11 -1.99 17.44 -7.74
CA LEU A 11 -2.63 16.53 -8.70
C LEU A 11 -4.03 16.10 -8.24
N ILE A 12 -4.19 15.76 -6.96
CA ILE A 12 -5.51 15.40 -6.40
C ILE A 12 -6.48 16.59 -6.51
N ASN A 13 -6.02 17.80 -6.17
CA ASN A 13 -6.84 19.02 -6.30
C ASN A 13 -7.20 19.37 -7.76
N LYS A 14 -6.44 18.85 -8.73
CA LYS A 14 -6.72 18.99 -10.16
C LYS A 14 -7.64 17.89 -10.70
N GLY A 15 -8.15 17.00 -9.84
CA GLY A 15 -9.07 15.93 -10.20
C GLY A 15 -8.39 14.62 -10.59
N ALA A 16 -7.11 14.42 -10.23
CA ALA A 16 -6.49 13.11 -10.37
C ALA A 16 -7.21 12.10 -9.46
N ASP A 17 -7.58 10.95 -10.02
CA ASP A 17 -8.16 9.86 -9.26
C ASP A 17 -7.05 9.19 -8.43
N VAL A 18 -7.18 9.27 -7.11
CA VAL A 18 -6.21 8.76 -6.12
C VAL A 18 -6.04 7.25 -6.17
N ASN A 19 -7.02 6.54 -6.74
CA ASN A 19 -7.04 5.09 -6.88
C ASN A 19 -6.68 4.62 -8.30
N GLN A 20 -6.56 5.53 -9.26
CA GLN A 20 -6.31 5.17 -10.64
C GLN A 20 -4.91 4.52 -10.77
N PRO A 21 -4.83 3.27 -11.27
CA PRO A 21 -3.56 2.61 -11.47
C PRO A 21 -2.67 3.37 -12.47
N THR A 22 -1.35 3.33 -12.27
CA THR A 22 -0.40 3.89 -13.23
C THR A 22 -0.58 3.19 -14.58
N THR A 23 -0.32 3.86 -15.70
CA THR A 23 -0.32 3.21 -17.03
C THR A 23 0.95 2.41 -17.33
N THR A 24 1.67 1.99 -16.28
CA THR A 24 2.87 1.15 -16.44
C THR A 24 2.46 -0.30 -16.66
N ALA A 25 3.40 -1.15 -17.08
CA ALA A 25 3.13 -2.57 -17.33
C ALA A 25 2.54 -3.34 -16.13
N GLN A 26 2.66 -2.81 -14.90
CA GLN A 26 2.13 -3.43 -13.69
C GLN A 26 0.81 -2.81 -13.21
N GLU A 27 0.34 -1.73 -13.82
CA GLU A 27 -0.93 -1.08 -13.48
C GLU A 27 -1.14 -0.86 -11.97
N ASN A 28 -0.10 -0.36 -11.30
CA ASN A 28 -0.11 -0.23 -9.84
C ASN A 28 -0.81 1.06 -9.36
N PRO A 29 -1.72 1.01 -8.37
CA PRO A 29 -2.26 2.21 -7.74
C PRO A 29 -1.20 3.05 -7.03
N PRO A 30 -1.37 4.40 -6.94
CA PRO A 30 -0.43 5.29 -6.27
C PRO A 30 -0.10 4.87 -4.84
N LEU A 31 -1.12 4.44 -4.08
CA LEU A 31 -0.97 4.00 -2.69
C LEU A 31 -0.03 2.80 -2.57
N MET A 32 -0.10 1.87 -3.51
CA MET A 32 0.75 0.70 -3.49
C MET A 32 2.21 1.03 -3.83
N MET A 33 2.44 1.95 -4.77
CA MET A 33 3.80 2.40 -5.08
C MET A 33 4.42 3.16 -3.90
N ALA A 34 3.66 4.05 -3.26
CA ALA A 34 4.12 4.73 -2.06
C ALA A 34 4.42 3.75 -0.92
N SER A 35 3.55 2.75 -0.73
CA SER A 35 3.71 1.72 0.30
C SER A 35 4.95 0.87 0.05
N ARG A 36 5.14 0.36 -1.17
CA ARG A 36 6.31 -0.44 -1.56
C ARG A 36 7.63 0.29 -1.35
N GLN A 37 7.67 1.59 -1.65
CA GLN A 37 8.88 2.42 -1.58
C GLN A 37 9.15 3.02 -0.19
N GLY A 38 8.27 2.79 0.80
CA GLY A 38 8.49 3.35 2.15
C GLY A 38 8.20 4.85 2.25
N HIS A 39 7.39 5.42 1.34
CA HIS A 39 7.10 6.85 1.33
C HIS A 39 5.94 7.19 2.29
N SER A 40 6.15 7.06 3.60
CA SER A 40 5.11 7.20 4.64
C SER A 40 4.26 8.47 4.50
N THR A 41 4.88 9.65 4.30
CA THR A 41 4.14 10.92 4.14
C THR A 41 3.25 10.94 2.89
N VAL A 42 3.61 10.21 1.84
CA VAL A 42 2.78 10.08 0.63
C VAL A 42 1.64 9.10 0.90
N VAL A 43 1.90 7.99 1.59
CA VAL A 43 0.87 7.03 2.02
C VAL A 43 -0.20 7.73 2.87
N GLU A 44 0.21 8.45 3.91
CA GLU A 44 -0.69 9.20 4.79
C GLU A 44 -1.58 10.16 3.99
N MET A 45 -0.98 10.90 3.07
CA MET A 45 -1.69 11.84 2.21
C MET A 45 -2.71 11.16 1.31
N LEU A 46 -2.32 10.09 0.62
CA LEU A 46 -3.22 9.35 -0.27
C LEU A 46 -4.42 8.80 0.51
N LEU A 47 -4.18 8.20 1.68
CA LEU A 47 -5.23 7.70 2.57
C LEU A 47 -6.14 8.82 3.08
N ALA A 48 -5.58 9.99 3.41
CA ALA A 48 -6.36 11.17 3.82
C ALA A 48 -7.26 11.72 2.71
N HIS A 49 -6.95 11.44 1.44
CA HIS A 49 -7.73 11.85 0.28
C HIS A 49 -8.57 10.70 -0.32
N GLY A 50 -8.82 9.64 0.44
CA GLY A 50 -9.75 8.58 0.06
C GLY A 50 -9.14 7.48 -0.81
N ALA A 51 -7.82 7.30 -0.80
CA ALA A 51 -7.23 6.10 -1.35
C ALA A 51 -7.77 4.85 -0.64
N ASN A 52 -8.18 3.85 -1.42
CA ASN A 52 -8.67 2.59 -0.91
C ASN A 52 -7.50 1.76 -0.37
N PRO A 53 -7.41 1.49 0.95
CA PRO A 53 -6.33 0.70 1.53
C PRO A 53 -6.33 -0.76 1.06
N ASN A 54 -7.48 -1.26 0.59
CA ASN A 54 -7.67 -2.62 0.10
C ASN A 54 -7.61 -2.73 -1.43
N ILE A 55 -7.07 -1.70 -2.09
CA ILE A 55 -6.93 -1.74 -3.54
C ILE A 55 -5.96 -2.86 -3.94
N GLY A 56 -6.46 -3.85 -4.67
CA GLY A 56 -5.65 -4.95 -5.21
C GLY A 56 -5.12 -4.61 -6.60
N THR A 57 -3.95 -5.15 -6.95
CA THR A 57 -3.55 -5.20 -8.37
C THR A 57 -4.50 -6.05 -9.19
N LEU A 58 -4.61 -5.73 -10.48
CA LEU A 58 -5.43 -6.51 -11.41
C LEU A 58 -4.87 -7.93 -11.66
N ASP A 59 -3.55 -8.09 -11.62
CA ASP A 59 -2.87 -9.34 -11.98
C ASP A 59 -2.79 -10.35 -10.83
N ALA A 60 -2.60 -9.87 -9.60
CA ALA A 60 -2.24 -10.69 -8.45
C ALA A 60 -3.06 -10.37 -7.19
N GLY A 61 -4.00 -9.42 -7.25
CA GLY A 61 -4.78 -9.00 -6.08
C GLY A 61 -3.91 -8.50 -4.93
N THR A 62 -2.67 -8.08 -5.23
CA THR A 62 -1.70 -7.66 -4.21
C THR A 62 -2.12 -6.29 -3.68
N THR A 63 -2.24 -6.16 -2.37
CA THR A 63 -2.68 -4.91 -1.73
C THR A 63 -1.50 -4.07 -1.23
N PRO A 64 -1.70 -2.78 -0.91
CA PRO A 64 -0.74 -1.96 -0.18
C PRO A 64 -0.18 -2.65 1.07
N LEU A 65 -1.01 -3.39 1.81
CA LEU A 65 -0.59 -4.06 3.04
C LEU A 65 0.37 -5.23 2.77
N HIS A 66 0.14 -6.00 1.69
CA HIS A 66 1.07 -7.04 1.26
C HIS A 66 2.46 -6.47 0.98
N VAL A 67 2.55 -5.38 0.21
CA VAL A 67 3.86 -4.81 -0.17
C VAL A 67 4.55 -4.07 0.99
N ALA A 68 3.79 -3.51 1.93
CA ALA A 68 4.36 -2.92 3.14
C ALA A 68 4.92 -4.01 4.06
N ALA A 69 4.20 -5.14 4.19
CA ALA A 69 4.65 -6.31 4.93
C ALA A 69 5.88 -6.97 4.28
N ASP A 70 5.89 -7.14 2.96
CA ASP A 70 7.02 -7.62 2.14
C ASP A 70 8.30 -6.80 2.28
N LYS A 71 8.17 -5.54 2.73
CA LYS A 71 9.29 -4.60 2.85
C LYS A 71 9.63 -4.24 4.28
N GLY A 72 8.87 -4.74 5.26
CA GLY A 72 9.06 -4.44 6.68
C GLY A 72 8.76 -2.99 7.05
N HIS A 73 7.92 -2.28 6.28
CA HIS A 73 7.64 -0.86 6.50
C HIS A 73 6.60 -0.65 7.62
N VAL A 74 7.06 -0.77 8.87
CA VAL A 74 6.24 -0.74 10.10
C VAL A 74 5.25 0.44 10.14
N GLU A 75 5.73 1.67 9.91
CA GLU A 75 4.88 2.88 9.96
C GLU A 75 3.74 2.82 8.90
N ILE A 76 4.03 2.26 7.73
CA ILE A 76 3.05 2.13 6.65
C ILE A 76 2.05 1.03 6.96
N VAL A 77 2.49 -0.08 7.53
CA VAL A 77 1.61 -1.15 8.03
C VAL A 77 0.61 -0.58 9.04
N GLU A 78 1.10 0.20 10.01
CA GLU A 78 0.24 0.85 11.02
C GLU A 78 -0.80 1.76 10.37
N MET A 79 -0.38 2.64 9.46
CA MET A 79 -1.27 3.57 8.77
C MET A 79 -2.35 2.84 7.96
N LEU A 80 -1.99 1.77 7.26
CA LEU A 80 -2.92 0.99 6.44
C LEU A 80 -3.97 0.28 7.32
N ILE A 81 -3.54 -0.38 8.40
CA ILE A 81 -4.44 -1.05 9.35
C ILE A 81 -5.40 -0.02 9.97
N ASN A 82 -4.88 1.12 10.43
CA ASN A 82 -5.68 2.20 11.00
C ASN A 82 -6.70 2.81 10.02
N LYS A 83 -6.49 2.63 8.71
CA LYS A 83 -7.42 3.06 7.65
C LYS A 83 -8.34 1.94 7.16
N GLY A 84 -8.31 0.78 7.80
CA GLY A 84 -9.21 -0.33 7.49
C GLY A 84 -8.69 -1.27 6.41
N ALA A 85 -7.37 -1.41 6.27
CA ALA A 85 -6.80 -2.49 5.48
C ALA A 85 -7.20 -3.85 6.07
N ASP A 86 -7.59 -4.79 5.21
CA ASP A 86 -7.89 -6.17 5.55
C ASP A 86 -6.56 -6.94 5.73
N VAL A 87 -6.25 -7.27 6.98
CA VAL A 87 -5.02 -7.96 7.39
C VAL A 87 -4.98 -9.41 6.91
N ASP A 88 -6.14 -10.00 6.62
CA ASP A 88 -6.30 -11.39 6.20
C ASP A 88 -6.54 -11.53 4.68
N GLN A 89 -6.55 -10.42 3.94
CA GLN A 89 -6.78 -10.45 2.50
C GLN A 89 -5.72 -11.31 1.83
N ARG A 90 -6.17 -12.28 1.03
CA ARG A 90 -5.28 -13.17 0.26
C ARG A 90 -5.00 -12.58 -1.11
N SER A 91 -3.76 -12.67 -1.57
CA SER A 91 -3.44 -12.45 -2.98
C SER A 91 -4.21 -13.44 -3.86
N THR A 92 -4.40 -13.09 -5.14
CA THR A 92 -5.01 -13.97 -6.14
C THR A 92 -3.97 -14.81 -6.89
N THR A 93 -2.72 -14.81 -6.42
CA THR A 93 -1.67 -15.70 -6.94
C THR A 93 -1.93 -17.14 -6.52
N ALA A 94 -1.25 -18.10 -7.14
CA ALA A 94 -1.40 -19.52 -6.81
C ALA A 94 -1.05 -19.85 -5.34
N GLN A 95 -0.19 -19.06 -4.71
CA GLN A 95 0.18 -19.20 -3.30
C GLN A 95 -0.90 -18.63 -2.37
N GLY A 96 -1.65 -17.62 -2.82
CA GLY A 96 -2.70 -16.96 -2.05
C GLY A 96 -2.21 -16.46 -0.70
N ASN A 97 -1.05 -15.81 -0.66
CA ASN A 97 -0.42 -15.36 0.58
C ASN A 97 -1.24 -14.23 1.23
N THR A 98 -1.22 -14.16 2.56
CA THR A 98 -1.68 -12.98 3.32
C THR A 98 -0.49 -12.06 3.64
N PRO A 99 -0.72 -10.79 4.02
CA PRO A 99 0.34 -9.92 4.53
C PRO A 99 1.16 -10.56 5.67
N LEU A 100 0.51 -11.27 6.58
CA LEU A 100 1.18 -11.97 7.69
C LEU A 100 2.14 -13.07 7.19
N MET A 101 1.70 -13.89 6.22
CA MET A 101 2.55 -14.94 5.63
C MET A 101 3.80 -14.32 5.00
N VAL A 102 3.64 -13.22 4.28
CA VAL A 102 4.76 -12.50 3.67
C VAL A 102 5.70 -11.93 4.74
N ALA A 103 5.20 -11.30 5.81
CA ALA A 103 6.03 -10.79 6.89
C ALA A 103 6.82 -11.90 7.60
N CYS A 104 6.21 -13.07 7.78
CA CYS A 104 6.86 -14.26 8.32
C CYS A 104 7.99 -14.78 7.43
N ASP A 105 7.77 -14.86 6.11
CA ASP A 105 8.76 -15.36 5.13
C ASP A 105 10.05 -14.53 5.16
N TYR A 106 9.95 -13.22 5.41
CA TYR A 106 11.08 -12.30 5.47
C TYR A 106 11.58 -12.01 6.90
N GLY A 107 10.94 -12.56 7.94
CA GLY A 107 11.37 -12.41 9.33
C GLY A 107 11.15 -11.03 9.94
N TYR A 108 10.14 -10.28 9.47
CA TYR A 108 9.82 -8.95 9.98
C TYR A 108 8.98 -9.02 11.27
N SER A 109 9.60 -9.39 12.39
CA SER A 109 8.90 -9.65 13.67
C SER A 109 7.98 -8.51 14.12
N THR A 110 8.41 -7.25 13.99
CA THR A 110 7.55 -6.10 14.37
C THR A 110 6.31 -6.01 13.50
N VAL A 111 6.39 -6.31 12.21
CA VAL A 111 5.21 -6.35 11.34
C VAL A 111 4.32 -7.54 11.67
N VAL A 112 4.91 -8.70 11.97
CA VAL A 112 4.19 -9.90 12.42
C VAL A 112 3.40 -9.63 13.70
N GLU A 113 3.92 -8.83 14.63
CA GLU A 113 3.20 -8.46 15.86
C GLU A 113 2.01 -7.53 15.62
N MET A 114 1.95 -6.87 14.46
CA MET A 114 0.90 -5.91 14.12
C MET A 114 -0.26 -6.52 13.31
N LEU A 115 -0.02 -7.65 12.64
CA LEU A 115 -0.94 -8.34 11.74
C LEU A 115 -1.57 -9.54 12.43
#